data_AF-A0A3N5HPZ4-F1
#
_entry.id   AF-A0A3N5HPZ4-F1
#
_cell.length_a   1.000
_cell.length_b   1.000
_cell.length_c   1.000
_cell.angle_alpha   90.00
_cell.angle_beta   90.00
_cell.angle_gamma   90.00
#
_symmetry.space_group_name_H-M   'P 1'
#
loop_
_entity.id
_entity.type
_entity.pdbx_description
1 polymer ?
#
loop_
_entity_poly.entity_id
_entity_poly.type
_entity_poly.pdbx_seq_one_letter_code
_entity_poly.pdbx_strand_id
1 'polypeptide(L)'
;MGHTTRFGSLGHYEKGGVEVINDDARNYVFSNVFEVASKSRPFEKVAVGKNIEYVIEAIRVEGTSGWRAPGQDEFALVMDGEVEIRLLKLDSPGVVPAGTKGSVGLPGTPAGRKMGVVRARRGHMTLLPVGAAYQLHAAQPGVVLLQTLAGADTIERWADICQTAPRPQS
;
A
#
# COMPACT_ATOMS: atom_id res chain seq x y z
N MET A 1 -30.59 2.10 -20.95
CA MET A 1 -29.24 2.62 -20.61
C MET A 1 -28.59 1.65 -19.64
N GLY A 2 -27.37 1.20 -19.90
CA GLY A 2 -26.66 0.26 -19.03
C GLY A 2 -26.03 0.96 -17.82
N HIS A 3 -25.93 0.26 -16.69
CA HIS A 3 -25.21 0.76 -15.52
C HIS A 3 -23.69 0.72 -15.76
N THR A 4 -22.98 1.76 -15.34
CA THR A 4 -21.51 1.83 -15.43
C THR A 4 -20.91 2.12 -14.06
N THR A 5 -20.12 1.19 -13.53
CA THR A 5 -19.35 1.41 -12.30
C THR A 5 -18.03 2.11 -12.65
N ARG A 6 -17.78 3.28 -12.05
CA ARG A 6 -16.55 4.06 -12.28
C ARG A 6 -15.48 3.65 -11.24
N PHE A 7 -14.27 3.34 -11.71
CA PHE A 7 -13.10 3.05 -10.87
C PHE A 7 -11.96 4.00 -11.21
N GLY A 8 -11.15 4.37 -10.21
CA GLY A 8 -9.91 5.10 -10.42
C GLY A 8 -8.76 4.20 -10.89
N SER A 9 -7.69 4.84 -11.36
CA SER A 9 -6.43 4.24 -11.80
C SER A 9 -5.30 5.28 -11.71
N LEU A 10 -4.04 4.88 -11.89
CA LEU A 10 -2.94 5.83 -12.07
C LEU A 10 -3.10 6.67 -13.33
N GLY A 11 -3.67 6.09 -14.39
CA GLY A 11 -3.91 6.80 -15.66
C GLY A 11 -5.05 7.81 -15.58
N HIS A 12 -6.02 7.60 -14.69
CA HIS A 12 -7.16 8.49 -14.52
C HIS A 12 -7.84 8.32 -13.15
N TYR A 13 -7.92 9.42 -12.40
CA TYR A 13 -8.69 9.55 -11.17
C TYR A 13 -9.27 10.96 -11.05
N GLU A 14 -10.42 11.08 -10.41
CA GLU A 14 -11.06 12.37 -10.07
C GLU A 14 -10.97 12.54 -8.54
N LYS A 15 -10.07 13.40 -8.05
CA LYS A 15 -9.94 13.66 -6.61
C LYS A 15 -11.14 14.46 -6.11
N GLY A 16 -11.82 13.94 -5.10
CA GLY A 16 -12.84 14.67 -4.33
C GLY A 16 -12.22 15.77 -3.45
N GLY A 17 -12.90 16.16 -2.38
CA GLY A 17 -12.35 17.10 -1.43
C GLY A 17 -13.32 17.39 -0.29
N VAL A 18 -12.82 18.16 0.67
CA VAL A 18 -13.61 18.66 1.81
C VAL A 18 -14.06 20.08 1.52
N GLU A 19 -15.37 20.29 1.56
CA GLU A 19 -15.99 21.62 1.63
C GLU A 19 -16.21 21.97 3.10
N VAL A 20 -15.65 23.10 3.53
CA VAL A 20 -15.60 23.48 4.94
C VAL A 20 -16.60 24.59 5.21
N ILE A 21 -17.53 24.36 6.15
CA ILE A 21 -18.50 25.37 6.61
C ILE A 21 -17.96 26.06 7.88
N ASN A 22 -17.65 25.29 8.92
CA ASN A 22 -17.10 25.77 10.19
C ASN A 22 -16.21 24.68 10.83
N ASP A 23 -15.09 24.37 10.18
CA ASP A 23 -14.15 23.32 10.60
C ASP A 23 -12.74 23.61 10.02
N ASP A 24 -11.76 22.73 10.24
CA ASP A 24 -10.47 22.72 9.54
C ASP A 24 -10.40 21.50 8.60
N ALA A 25 -10.12 21.72 7.31
CA ALA A 25 -9.93 20.66 6.32
C ALA A 25 -8.86 19.62 6.75
N ARG A 26 -7.88 20.03 7.55
CA ARG A 26 -6.83 19.15 8.09
C ARG A 26 -7.38 18.05 8.98
N ASN A 27 -8.51 18.27 9.66
CA ASN A 27 -9.14 17.28 10.55
C ASN A 27 -9.60 16.03 9.80
N TYR A 28 -9.81 16.14 8.48
CA TYR A 28 -10.29 15.05 7.63
C TYR A 28 -9.15 14.22 7.01
N VAL A 29 -7.90 14.69 7.11
CA VAL A 29 -6.70 14.00 6.59
C VAL A 29 -6.92 13.51 5.14
N PHE A 30 -7.56 14.35 4.32
CA PHE A 30 -8.12 13.94 3.03
C PHE A 30 -7.06 13.86 1.94
N SER A 31 -6.88 12.67 1.34
CA SER A 31 -5.97 12.40 0.22
C SER A 31 -6.61 11.46 -0.81
N ASN A 32 -5.95 11.24 -1.96
CA ASN A 32 -6.36 10.24 -2.95
C ASN A 32 -5.21 9.25 -3.19
N VAL A 33 -5.49 7.95 -3.07
CA VAL A 33 -4.46 6.90 -3.11
C VAL A 33 -3.73 6.81 -4.46
N PHE A 34 -4.41 7.11 -5.57
CA PHE A 34 -3.80 7.14 -6.91
C PHE A 34 -2.89 8.36 -7.05
N GLU A 35 -3.31 9.52 -6.53
CA GLU A 35 -2.46 10.72 -6.48
C GLU A 35 -1.19 10.46 -5.66
N VAL A 36 -1.34 9.90 -4.45
CA VAL A 36 -0.20 9.58 -3.58
C VAL A 36 0.75 8.60 -4.26
N ALA A 37 0.23 7.51 -4.85
CA ALA A 37 1.04 6.54 -5.57
C ALA A 37 1.76 7.17 -6.78
N SER A 38 1.08 8.01 -7.56
CA SER A 38 1.66 8.67 -8.75
C SER A 38 2.87 9.56 -8.43
N LYS A 39 2.91 10.13 -7.21
CA LYS A 39 3.98 11.02 -6.72
C LYS A 39 5.03 10.28 -5.88
N SER A 40 4.89 8.98 -5.68
CA SER A 40 5.81 8.16 -4.86
C SER A 40 6.81 7.41 -5.72
N ARG A 41 8.00 7.11 -5.17
CA ARG A 41 8.94 6.18 -5.83
C ARG A 41 8.36 4.75 -5.81
N PRO A 42 8.77 3.86 -6.73
CA PRO A 42 8.31 2.47 -6.71
C PRO A 42 8.59 1.84 -5.34
N PHE A 43 7.58 1.15 -4.80
CA PHE A 43 7.59 0.43 -3.53
C PHE A 43 7.75 1.28 -2.26
N GLU A 44 7.65 2.61 -2.34
CA GLU A 44 7.47 3.43 -1.13
C GLU A 44 6.13 3.13 -0.44
N LYS A 45 6.18 2.98 0.88
CA LYS A 45 5.05 2.64 1.76
C LYS A 45 4.51 3.90 2.43
N VAL A 46 3.72 4.69 1.70
CA VAL A 46 3.23 5.99 2.20
C VAL A 46 1.93 5.79 2.96
N ALA A 47 1.90 6.14 4.25
CA ALA A 47 0.69 6.09 5.04
C ALA A 47 -0.36 7.08 4.50
N VAL A 48 -1.57 6.57 4.24
CA VAL A 48 -2.74 7.34 3.79
C VAL A 48 -3.90 7.25 4.79
N GLY A 49 -3.76 6.42 5.82
CA GLY A 49 -4.61 6.38 7.00
C GLY A 49 -3.83 5.80 8.17
N LYS A 50 -4.09 6.32 9.37
CA LYS A 50 -3.43 5.87 10.60
C LYS A 50 -4.41 5.93 11.77
N ASN A 51 -4.49 4.84 12.53
CA ASN A 51 -5.26 4.76 13.75
C ASN A 51 -4.43 4.07 14.83
N ILE A 52 -3.93 4.85 15.78
CA ILE A 52 -2.92 4.42 16.77
C ILE A 52 -1.69 3.86 16.03
N GLU A 53 -1.56 2.54 15.99
CA GLU A 53 -0.44 1.82 15.36
C GLU A 53 -0.81 1.16 14.03
N TYR A 54 -2.11 1.08 13.70
CA TYR A 54 -2.59 0.53 12.45
C TYR A 54 -2.49 1.56 11.33
N VAL A 55 -2.04 1.14 10.16
CA VAL A 55 -1.93 2.00 8.97
C VAL A 55 -2.49 1.33 7.73
N ILE A 56 -2.95 2.19 6.82
CA ILE A 56 -3.16 1.86 5.41
C ILE A 56 -2.08 2.58 4.63
N GLU A 57 -1.29 1.85 3.85
CA GLU A 57 -0.23 2.41 3.03
C GLU A 57 -0.59 2.32 1.54
N ALA A 58 -0.38 3.41 0.79
CA ALA A 58 -0.48 3.44 -0.67
C ALA A 58 0.90 3.23 -1.28
N ILE A 59 1.00 2.22 -2.16
CA ILE A 59 2.25 1.78 -2.76
C ILE A 59 2.10 1.80 -4.28
N ARG A 60 2.97 2.56 -4.98
CA ARG A 60 3.17 2.38 -6.43
C ARG A 60 4.00 1.13 -6.65
N VAL A 61 3.44 0.14 -7.35
CA VAL A 61 4.17 -1.08 -7.73
C VAL A 61 4.60 -0.97 -9.18
N GLU A 62 5.90 -1.09 -9.43
CA GLU A 62 6.47 -0.99 -10.77
C GLU A 62 7.82 -1.71 -10.82
N GLY A 63 7.97 -2.66 -11.74
CA GLY A 63 9.13 -3.55 -11.77
C GLY A 63 9.04 -4.59 -10.65
N THR A 64 10.17 -4.93 -10.03
CA THR A 64 10.26 -5.97 -8.99
C THR A 64 10.75 -5.38 -7.69
N SER A 65 10.02 -5.61 -6.60
CA SER A 65 10.42 -5.17 -5.26
C SER A 65 11.58 -6.01 -4.70
N GLY A 66 12.23 -5.49 -3.66
CA GLY A 66 12.96 -6.36 -2.72
C GLY A 66 12.00 -7.33 -2.01
N TRP A 67 12.56 -8.37 -1.38
CA TRP A 67 11.79 -9.25 -0.50
C TRP A 67 11.49 -8.55 0.82
N ARG A 68 10.30 -8.81 1.36
CA ARG A 68 9.87 -8.31 2.67
C ARG A 68 9.30 -9.45 3.49
N ALA A 69 9.40 -9.36 4.81
CA ALA A 69 8.73 -10.28 5.72
C ALA A 69 8.00 -9.51 6.83
N PRO A 70 6.72 -9.83 7.10
CA PRO A 70 5.95 -9.10 8.09
C PRO A 70 6.03 -9.72 9.48
N GLY A 71 5.99 -8.88 10.51
CA GLY A 71 5.93 -9.28 11.92
C GLY A 71 4.56 -9.81 12.36
N GLN A 72 3.53 -9.54 11.56
CA GLN A 72 2.14 -9.98 11.73
C GLN A 72 1.50 -10.18 10.35
N ASP A 73 0.28 -10.71 10.26
CA ASP A 73 -0.39 -10.79 8.95
C ASP A 73 -0.61 -9.39 8.35
N GLU A 74 -0.31 -9.23 7.06
CA GLU A 74 -0.62 -8.04 6.27
C GLU A 74 -1.58 -8.43 5.12
N PHE A 75 -2.28 -7.45 4.56
CA PHE A 75 -3.18 -7.68 3.41
C PHE A 75 -2.88 -6.68 2.29
N ALA A 76 -2.65 -7.18 1.09
CA ALA A 76 -2.42 -6.37 -0.11
C ALA A 76 -3.67 -6.37 -1.00
N LEU A 77 -4.27 -5.19 -1.18
CA LEU A 77 -5.38 -4.95 -2.10
C LEU A 77 -4.88 -4.23 -3.35
N VAL A 78 -5.04 -4.85 -4.52
CA VAL A 78 -4.68 -4.21 -5.80
C VAL A 78 -5.77 -3.22 -6.19
N MET A 79 -5.43 -1.94 -6.24
CA MET A 79 -6.33 -0.85 -6.63
C MET A 79 -6.25 -0.54 -8.13
N ASP A 80 -5.12 -0.83 -8.77
CA ASP A 80 -4.92 -0.65 -10.21
C ASP A 80 -3.82 -1.58 -10.74
N GLY A 81 -3.93 -1.97 -12.01
CA GLY A 81 -2.98 -2.83 -12.71
C GLY A 81 -3.12 -4.33 -12.40
N GLU A 82 -2.07 -5.08 -12.77
CA GLU A 82 -1.86 -6.49 -12.46
C GLU A 82 -0.55 -6.64 -11.67
N VAL A 83 -0.62 -7.38 -10.56
CA VAL A 83 0.49 -7.57 -9.63
C VAL A 83 0.70 -9.05 -9.39
N GLU A 84 1.92 -9.54 -9.64
CA GLU A 84 2.38 -10.83 -9.16
C GLU A 84 2.88 -10.69 -7.71
N ILE A 85 2.29 -11.47 -6.81
CA ILE A 85 2.68 -11.55 -5.40
C ILE A 85 3.31 -12.92 -5.19
N ARG A 86 4.63 -12.95 -5.01
CA ARG A 86 5.41 -14.17 -4.83
C ARG A 86 5.56 -14.44 -3.35
N LEU A 87 5.29 -15.66 -2.90
CA LEU A 87 5.34 -16.05 -1.50
C LEU A 87 6.38 -17.15 -1.27
N LEU A 88 7.16 -17.00 -0.20
CA LEU A 88 8.21 -17.93 0.22
C LEU A 88 8.10 -18.16 1.73
N LYS A 89 7.95 -19.41 2.14
CA LYS A 89 7.93 -19.80 3.56
C LYS A 89 9.34 -19.76 4.11
N LEU A 90 9.61 -18.88 5.06
CA LEU A 90 10.93 -18.73 5.68
C LEU A 90 11.30 -19.99 6.46
N ASP A 91 12.55 -20.44 6.31
CA ASP A 91 13.07 -21.59 7.09
C ASP A 91 13.27 -21.23 8.57
N SER A 92 13.75 -20.01 8.83
CA SER A 92 13.96 -19.50 10.19
C SER A 92 13.05 -18.31 10.48
N PRO A 93 12.16 -18.39 11.49
CA PRO A 93 11.34 -17.27 11.91
C PRO A 93 12.15 -16.07 12.44
N GLY A 94 13.37 -16.31 12.93
CA GLY A 94 14.24 -15.28 13.51
C GLY A 94 14.75 -14.23 12.51
N VAL A 95 14.46 -14.40 11.21
CA VAL A 95 14.71 -13.38 10.18
C VAL A 95 13.91 -12.10 10.46
N VAL A 96 12.74 -12.22 11.09
CA VAL A 96 11.96 -11.07 11.56
C VAL A 96 12.12 -10.95 13.07
N PRO A 97 12.70 -9.85 13.59
CA PRO A 97 12.86 -9.66 15.03
C PRO A 97 11.53 -9.72 15.78
N ALA A 98 11.54 -10.31 16.97
CA ALA A 98 10.34 -10.37 17.82
C ALA A 98 9.83 -8.96 18.15
N GLY A 99 8.51 -8.77 18.08
CA GLY A 99 7.88 -7.47 18.32
C GLY A 99 7.98 -6.47 17.16
N THR A 100 8.53 -6.87 16.01
CA THR A 100 8.49 -6.06 14.78
C THR A 100 7.05 -5.70 14.45
N LYS A 101 6.79 -4.40 14.22
CA LYS A 101 5.53 -3.90 13.69
C LYS A 101 5.69 -3.64 12.20
N GLY A 102 4.78 -4.19 11.41
CA GLY A 102 4.81 -4.09 9.96
C GLY A 102 5.82 -5.05 9.34
N SER A 103 6.22 -4.77 8.11
CA SER A 103 7.21 -5.56 7.39
C SER A 103 8.59 -4.95 7.40
N VAL A 104 9.60 -5.80 7.33
CA VAL A 104 11.01 -5.42 7.16
C VAL A 104 11.51 -5.86 5.79
N GLY A 105 12.41 -5.08 5.20
CA GLY A 105 13.15 -5.48 4.00
C GLY A 105 14.17 -6.58 4.31
N LEU A 106 14.33 -7.54 3.40
CA LEU A 106 15.29 -8.63 3.51
C LEU A 106 16.45 -8.46 2.51
N PRO A 107 17.68 -8.85 2.88
CA PRO A 107 18.80 -8.85 1.96
C PRO A 107 18.66 -9.99 0.94
N GLY A 108 18.37 -9.64 -0.32
CA GLY A 108 18.24 -10.61 -1.41
C GLY A 108 17.07 -11.58 -1.23
N THR A 109 17.17 -12.75 -1.88
CA THR A 109 16.16 -13.82 -1.73
C THR A 109 16.43 -14.61 -0.44
N PRO A 110 15.49 -14.68 0.50
CA PRO A 110 15.69 -15.41 1.75
C PRO A 110 15.67 -16.93 1.56
N ALA A 111 16.33 -17.65 2.48
CA ALA A 111 16.24 -19.11 2.56
C ALA A 111 14.82 -19.54 2.96
N GLY A 112 14.29 -20.52 2.23
CA GLY A 112 12.95 -21.02 2.45
C GLY A 112 12.38 -21.83 1.32
N ARG A 113 11.10 -22.20 1.45
CA ARG A 113 10.36 -23.00 0.48
C ARG A 113 9.35 -22.14 -0.26
N LYS A 114 9.34 -22.20 -1.60
CA LYS A 114 8.35 -21.50 -2.43
C LYS A 114 6.94 -21.94 -2.03
N MET A 115 6.07 -20.99 -1.70
CA MET A 115 4.66 -21.25 -1.40
C MET A 115 3.79 -21.14 -2.66
N GLY A 116 4.14 -20.22 -3.56
CA GLY A 116 3.38 -20.00 -4.78
C GLY A 116 3.48 -18.56 -5.27
N VAL A 117 2.66 -18.26 -6.27
CA VAL A 117 2.51 -16.91 -6.84
C VAL A 117 1.03 -16.64 -6.98
N VAL A 118 0.58 -15.49 -6.49
CA VAL A 118 -0.77 -14.97 -6.72
C VAL A 118 -0.69 -13.89 -7.80
N ARG A 119 -1.54 -13.98 -8.82
CA ARG A 119 -1.70 -12.92 -9.83
C ARG A 119 -2.97 -12.15 -9.52
N ALA A 120 -2.82 -10.99 -8.89
CA ALA A 120 -3.91 -10.14 -8.47
C ALA A 120 -4.14 -9.01 -9.49
N ARG A 121 -5.41 -8.65 -9.70
CA ARG A 121 -5.83 -7.51 -10.54
C ARG A 121 -6.68 -6.57 -9.69
N ARG A 122 -7.06 -5.42 -10.26
CA ARG A 122 -7.93 -4.44 -9.59
C ARG A 122 -9.10 -5.10 -8.83
N GLY A 123 -9.18 -4.82 -7.53
CA GLY A 123 -10.19 -5.33 -6.60
C GLY A 123 -9.82 -6.64 -5.91
N HIS A 124 -8.73 -7.31 -6.29
CA HIS A 124 -8.30 -8.54 -5.63
C HIS A 124 -7.45 -8.24 -4.39
N MET A 125 -7.75 -8.94 -3.29
CA MET A 125 -6.98 -8.87 -2.04
C MET A 125 -6.22 -10.19 -1.81
N THR A 126 -5.00 -10.09 -1.31
CA THR A 126 -4.13 -11.24 -0.99
C THR A 126 -3.62 -11.14 0.44
N LEU A 127 -3.70 -12.25 1.18
CA LEU A 127 -3.05 -12.42 2.48
C LEU A 127 -1.52 -12.49 2.31
N LEU A 128 -0.79 -11.72 3.10
CA LEU A 128 0.65 -11.79 3.26
C LEU A 128 0.95 -12.33 4.66
N PRO A 129 1.13 -13.65 4.81
CA PRO A 129 1.08 -14.29 6.13
C PRO A 129 2.37 -14.09 6.93
N VAL A 130 2.22 -13.96 8.25
CA VAL A 130 3.34 -13.98 9.19
C VAL A 130 4.17 -15.27 9.04
N GLY A 131 5.50 -15.12 9.07
CA GLY A 131 6.43 -16.22 8.85
C GLY A 131 6.57 -16.66 7.39
N ALA A 132 6.11 -15.85 6.43
CA ALA A 132 6.50 -15.91 5.03
C ALA A 132 7.17 -14.59 4.60
N ALA A 133 8.01 -14.66 3.57
CA ALA A 133 8.44 -13.49 2.83
C ALA A 133 7.60 -13.33 1.56
N TYR A 134 7.40 -12.08 1.16
CA TYR A 134 6.72 -11.73 -0.08
C TYR A 134 7.57 -10.79 -0.96
N GLN A 135 7.35 -10.89 -2.26
CA GLN A 135 7.89 -9.97 -3.27
C GLN A 135 6.78 -9.59 -4.24
N LEU A 136 6.72 -8.31 -4.58
CA LEU A 136 5.76 -7.76 -5.53
C LEU A 136 6.45 -7.58 -6.89
N HIS A 137 5.76 -7.92 -7.96
CA HIS A 137 6.19 -7.61 -9.31
C HIS A 137 5.02 -7.08 -10.14
N ALA A 138 5.25 -6.00 -10.88
CA ALA A 138 4.29 -5.44 -11.82
C ALA A 138 5.02 -5.02 -13.11
N ALA A 139 4.57 -5.57 -14.25
CA ALA A 139 5.16 -5.27 -15.55
C ALA A 139 4.86 -3.84 -16.02
N GLN A 140 3.77 -3.25 -15.52
CA GLN A 140 3.35 -1.86 -15.73
C GLN A 140 3.06 -1.24 -14.36
N PRO A 141 3.12 0.10 -14.21
CA PRO A 141 2.79 0.76 -12.96
C PRO A 141 1.38 0.39 -12.47
N GLY A 142 1.27 0.03 -11.20
CA GLY A 142 0.01 -0.26 -10.52
C GLY A 142 -0.03 0.32 -9.11
N VAL A 143 -1.15 0.11 -8.42
CA VAL A 143 -1.33 0.59 -7.04
C VAL A 143 -1.77 -0.55 -6.14
N VAL A 144 -1.10 -0.68 -5.01
CA VAL A 144 -1.47 -1.58 -3.91
C VAL A 144 -1.77 -0.74 -2.68
N LEU A 145 -2.87 -1.06 -2.00
CA LEU A 145 -3.08 -0.68 -0.61
C LEU A 145 -2.62 -1.82 0.29
N LEU A 146 -1.78 -1.50 1.26
CA LEU A 146 -1.34 -2.44 2.28
C LEU A 146 -1.99 -2.10 3.62
N GLN A 147 -2.72 -3.07 4.17
CA GLN A 147 -3.20 -3.03 5.54
C GLN A 147 -2.12 -3.65 6.45
N THR A 148 -1.56 -2.86 7.35
CA THR A 148 -0.45 -3.26 8.24
C THR A 148 -0.38 -2.41 9.52
N LEU A 149 0.69 -2.60 10.30
CA LEU A 149 1.09 -1.72 11.40
C LEU A 149 2.20 -0.77 10.95
N ALA A 150 2.24 0.43 11.51
CA ALA A 150 3.31 1.39 11.27
C ALA A 150 4.66 0.78 11.70
N GLY A 151 5.56 0.65 10.73
CA GLY A 151 6.88 0.04 10.90
C GLY A 151 8.01 0.96 10.44
N ALA A 152 9.23 0.42 10.41
CA ALA A 152 10.43 1.19 10.06
C ALA A 152 10.39 1.83 8.66
N ASP A 153 9.68 1.19 7.73
CA ASP A 153 9.58 1.65 6.33
C ASP A 153 8.29 2.43 6.04
N THR A 154 7.42 2.65 7.04
CA THR A 154 6.20 3.44 6.86
C THR A 154 6.56 4.93 6.77
N ILE A 155 6.22 5.55 5.64
CA ILE A 155 6.49 6.96 5.38
C ILE A 155 5.26 7.79 5.76
N GLU A 156 5.41 8.67 6.75
CA GLU A 156 4.40 9.64 7.16
C GLU A 156 4.75 11.03 6.62
N ARG A 157 3.98 11.49 5.62
CA ARG A 157 4.16 12.82 5.01
C ARG A 157 2.84 13.54 4.82
N TRP A 158 2.05 13.60 5.89
CA TRP A 158 0.67 14.10 5.91
C TRP A 158 0.52 15.50 5.28
N ALA A 159 1.47 16.40 5.54
CA ALA A 159 1.46 17.75 4.97
C ALA A 159 1.57 17.78 3.44
N ASP A 160 2.21 16.78 2.83
CA ASP A 160 2.44 16.70 1.39
C ASP A 160 1.24 16.10 0.64
N ILE A 161 0.46 15.24 1.31
CA ILE A 161 -0.59 14.43 0.67
C ILE A 161 -2.00 14.91 1.01
N CYS A 162 -2.19 15.57 2.15
CA CYS A 162 -3.50 15.96 2.65
C CYS A 162 -3.93 17.33 2.13
N GLN A 163 -5.24 17.49 1.94
CA GLN A 163 -5.85 18.80 1.76
C GLN A 163 -5.64 19.65 3.03
N THR A 164 -4.95 20.77 2.90
CA THR A 164 -4.63 21.70 4.01
C THR A 164 -5.42 23.01 3.96
N ALA A 165 -6.16 23.26 2.87
CA ALA A 165 -7.03 24.41 2.69
C ALA A 165 -8.41 23.96 2.15
N PRO A 166 -9.50 24.70 2.43
CA PRO A 166 -10.81 24.43 1.83
C PRO A 166 -10.73 24.44 0.31
N ARG A 167 -11.60 23.66 -0.35
CA ARG A 167 -11.73 23.76 -1.82
C ARG A 167 -12.25 25.17 -2.17
N PRO A 168 -11.67 25.88 -3.16
CA PRO A 168 -12.22 27.16 -3.61
C PRO A 168 -13.67 26.98 -4.06
N GLN A 169 -14.55 27.90 -3.68
CA GLN A 169 -15.90 27.95 -4.25
C GLN A 169 -15.76 28.34 -5.72
N SER A 170 -16.27 27.49 -6.61
CA SER A 170 -16.32 27.71 -8.06
C SER A 170 -17.31 28.79 -8.45
#